data_AF-A0A0C2HAK0-F1
#
_entry.id   AF-A0A0C2HAK0-F1
#
_cell.length_a   1.000
_cell.length_b   1.000
_cell.length_c   1.000
_cell.angle_alpha   90.00
_cell.angle_beta   90.00
_cell.angle_gamma   90.00
#
_symmetry.space_group_name_H-M   'P 1'
#
loop_
_entity.id
_entity.type
_entity.pdbx_description
1 polymer ?
#
loop_
_entity_poly.entity_id
_entity_poly.type
_entity_poly.pdbx_seq_one_letter_code
_entity_poly.pdbx_strand_id
1 'polypeptide(L)'
;MVGPRHPGDIPEKETVDGRLTIGENIADNGGLRVAYEAYRMRSLRESDSAALPGLSAFSPQQLFFVAYANTWCEAVKSSSINYVMDTDVHALGMFRWAAAARGYSLHFSL
;
A
#
# COMPACT_ATOMS: atom_id res chain seq x y z
N MET A 1 8.47 16.29 7.84
CA MET A 1 7.33 17.20 8.08
C MET A 1 6.66 17.43 6.74
N VAL A 2 5.43 16.93 6.54
CA VAL A 2 4.64 17.24 5.36
C VAL A 2 3.94 18.56 5.65
N GLY A 3 4.27 19.61 4.90
CA GLY A 3 3.62 20.92 5.03
C GLY A 3 2.15 20.88 4.60
N PRO A 4 1.37 21.94 4.90
CA PRO A 4 0.00 22.03 4.44
C PRO A 4 -0.06 21.99 2.91
N ARG A 5 -0.97 21.18 2.35
CA ARG A 5 -1.23 21.10 0.91
C ARG A 5 -1.69 22.46 0.39
N HIS A 6 -1.00 23.01 -0.61
CA HIS A 6 -1.45 24.23 -1.28
C HIS A 6 -2.58 23.89 -2.28
N PRO A 7 -3.46 24.86 -2.62
CA PRO A 7 -4.57 24.63 -3.55
C PRO A 7 -4.18 24.15 -4.95
N GLY A 8 -2.90 24.29 -5.34
CA GLY A 8 -2.35 23.74 -6.59
C GLY A 8 -1.75 22.34 -6.47
N ASP A 9 -1.81 21.72 -5.28
CA ASP A 9 -1.27 20.38 -4.98
C ASP A 9 -2.34 19.28 -5.04
N ILE A 10 -3.57 19.64 -5.40
CA ILE A 10 -4.67 18.69 -5.59
C ILE A 10 -4.66 18.29 -7.07
N PRO A 11 -4.46 16.99 -7.41
CA PRO A 11 -4.66 16.55 -8.77
C PRO A 11 -6.04 16.97 -9.26
N GLU A 12 -6.10 17.63 -10.42
CA GLU A 12 -7.36 17.98 -11.10
C GLU A 12 -8.18 16.71 -11.38
N LYS A 13 -7.50 15.57 -11.52
CA LYS A 13 -8.09 14.24 -11.64
C LYS A 13 -8.14 13.53 -10.28
N GLU A 14 -9.32 13.51 -9.67
CA GLU A 14 -9.54 12.85 -8.37
C GLU A 14 -9.70 11.31 -8.44
N THR A 15 -9.74 10.73 -9.65
CA THR A 15 -10.06 9.31 -9.86
C THR A 15 -9.04 8.57 -10.73
N VAL A 16 -8.70 7.34 -10.33
CA VAL A 16 -7.82 6.42 -11.08
C VAL A 16 -8.61 5.75 -12.20
N ASP A 17 -8.01 5.61 -13.39
CA ASP A 17 -8.58 4.76 -14.44
C ASP A 17 -8.33 3.28 -14.12
N GLY A 18 -9.39 2.60 -13.69
CA GLY A 18 -9.35 1.17 -13.38
C GLY A 18 -9.13 0.26 -14.58
N ARG A 19 -9.43 0.71 -15.81
CA ARG A 19 -9.18 -0.08 -17.04
C ARG A 19 -7.70 -0.06 -17.41
N LEU A 20 -7.05 1.09 -17.26
CA LEU A 20 -5.63 1.26 -17.49
C LEU A 20 -4.80 0.45 -16.47
N THR A 21 -5.22 0.48 -15.20
CA THR A 21 -4.43 -0.07 -14.08
C THR A 21 -4.77 -1.52 -13.72
N ILE A 22 -5.73 -2.16 -14.40
CA ILE A 22 -6.27 -3.47 -13.98
C ILE A 22 -5.21 -4.58 -13.87
N GLY A 23 -4.24 -4.61 -14.78
CA GLY A 23 -3.20 -5.64 -14.80
C GLY A 23 -2.34 -5.61 -13.54
N GLU A 24 -1.82 -4.43 -13.21
CA GLU A 24 -0.99 -4.20 -12.03
C GLU A 24 -1.79 -4.29 -10.73
N ASN A 25 -3.05 -3.83 -10.73
CA ASN A 25 -3.94 -4.00 -9.58
C ASN A 25 -4.18 -5.48 -9.25
N ILE A 26 -4.34 -6.34 -10.27
CA ILE A 26 -4.46 -7.79 -10.08
C ILE A 26 -3.15 -8.37 -9.55
N ALA A 27 -2.01 -7.96 -10.12
CA ALA A 27 -0.69 -8.41 -9.70
C ALA A 27 -0.41 -8.06 -8.24
N ASP A 28 -0.69 -6.83 -7.80
CA ASP A 28 -0.51 -6.38 -6.41
C ASP A 28 -1.38 -7.18 -5.43
N ASN A 29 -2.65 -7.38 -5.75
CA ASN A 29 -3.57 -8.15 -4.92
C ASN A 29 -3.13 -9.63 -4.80
N GLY A 30 -2.75 -10.23 -5.92
CA GLY A 30 -2.27 -11.61 -5.97
C GLY A 30 -0.94 -11.78 -5.22
N GLY A 31 0.01 -10.88 -5.47
CA GLY A 31 1.32 -10.86 -4.84
C GLY A 31 1.24 -10.69 -3.33
N LEU A 32 0.45 -9.72 -2.85
CA LEU A 32 0.23 -9.53 -1.42
C LEU A 32 -0.36 -10.79 -0.76
N ARG A 33 -1.29 -11.47 -1.43
CA ARG A 33 -1.89 -12.71 -0.92
C ARG A 33 -0.91 -13.84 -0.79
N VAL A 34 -0.09 -14.07 -1.82
CA VAL A 34 0.93 -15.11 -1.79
C VAL A 34 1.99 -14.79 -0.73
N ALA A 35 2.42 -13.53 -0.65
CA ALA A 35 3.41 -13.09 0.34
C ALA A 35 2.91 -13.25 1.78
N TYR A 36 1.65 -12.87 2.06
CA TYR A 36 1.08 -13.01 3.39
C TYR A 36 0.88 -14.47 3.80
N GLU A 37 0.46 -15.34 2.87
CA GLU A 37 0.35 -16.77 3.13
C GLU A 37 1.72 -17.39 3.43
N ALA A 38 2.75 -17.03 2.66
CA ALA A 38 4.12 -17.47 2.90
C ALA A 38 4.64 -17.01 4.28
N TYR A 39 4.37 -15.75 4.65
CA TYR A 39 4.68 -15.22 5.98
C TYR A 39 4.01 -16.07 7.07
N ARG A 40 2.70 -16.34 6.96
CA ARG A 40 1.95 -17.14 7.93
C ARG A 40 2.52 -18.56 8.05
N MET A 41 2.83 -19.20 6.93
CA MET A 41 3.44 -20.54 6.92
C MET A 41 4.81 -20.56 7.60
N ARG A 42 5.61 -19.51 7.43
CA ARG A 42 6.89 -19.34 8.13
C ARG A 42 6.68 -19.17 9.64
N SER A 43 5.73 -18.33 10.06
CA SER A 43 5.42 -18.11 11.48
C SER A 43 4.90 -19.35 12.23
N LEU A 44 4.39 -20.36 11.51
CA LEU A 44 4.03 -21.66 12.08
C LEU A 44 5.25 -22.56 12.37
N ARG A 45 6.37 -22.32 11.68
CA ARG A 45 7.60 -23.13 11.80
C ARG A 45 8.64 -22.47 12.70
N GLU A 46 8.64 -21.14 12.72
CA GLU A 46 9.59 -20.31 13.45
C GLU A 46 8.82 -19.24 14.21
N SER A 47 9.21 -18.99 15.46
CA SER A 47 8.64 -17.86 16.20
C SER A 47 8.91 -16.55 15.46
N ASP A 48 7.94 -15.64 15.50
CA ASP A 48 8.14 -14.27 15.03
C ASP A 48 9.24 -13.60 15.88
N SER A 49 9.97 -12.68 15.24
CA SER A 49 10.99 -11.89 15.94
C SER A 49 10.36 -11.09 17.07
N ALA A 50 11.18 -10.73 18.07
CA ALA A 50 10.75 -9.83 19.14
C ALA A 50 10.14 -8.54 18.56
N ALA A 51 9.17 -7.97 19.29
CA ALA A 51 8.53 -6.73 18.89
C ALA A 51 9.56 -5.64 18.56
N LEU A 52 9.31 -4.92 17.47
CA LEU A 52 10.20 -3.84 17.04
C LEU A 52 10.17 -2.70 18.09
N PRO A 53 11.34 -2.22 18.56
CA PRO A 53 11.40 -1.09 19.48
C PRO A 53 10.64 0.12 18.93
N GLY A 54 9.76 0.72 19.73
CA GLY A 54 8.93 1.86 19.32
C GLY A 54 7.67 1.49 18.51
N LEU A 55 7.45 0.21 18.20
CA LEU A 55 6.26 -0.30 17.49
C LEU A 55 5.61 -1.48 18.22
N SER A 56 5.79 -1.56 19.54
CA SER A 56 5.27 -2.66 20.38
C SER A 56 3.74 -2.75 20.43
N ALA A 57 3.03 -1.71 19.98
CA ALA A 57 1.58 -1.71 19.83
C ALA A 57 1.09 -2.56 18.65
N PHE A 58 1.97 -2.91 17.71
CA PHE A 58 1.63 -3.70 16.53
C PHE A 58 2.04 -5.17 16.71
N SER A 59 1.17 -6.08 16.34
CA SER A 59 1.53 -7.48 16.18
C SER A 59 2.46 -7.67 14.97
N PRO A 60 3.25 -8.76 14.92
CA PRO A 60 4.04 -9.09 13.73
C PRO A 60 3.20 -9.14 12.43
N GLN A 61 1.96 -9.61 12.51
CA GLN A 61 1.02 -9.63 11.38
C GLN A 61 0.62 -8.21 10.95
N GLN A 62 0.36 -7.30 11.89
CA GLN A 62 0.08 -5.90 11.56
C GLN A 62 1.33 -5.22 10.97
N LEU A 63 2.52 -5.52 11.50
CA LEU A 63 3.79 -5.02 10.98
C LEU A 63 4.08 -5.46 9.55
N PHE A 64 3.68 -6.66 9.14
CA PHE A 64 3.75 -7.10 7.75
C PHE A 64 3.00 -6.12 6.82
N PHE A 65 1.78 -5.73 7.19
CA PHE A 65 0.98 -4.81 6.39
C PHE A 65 1.47 -3.37 6.47
N VAL A 66 2.00 -2.93 7.62
CA VAL A 66 2.69 -1.64 7.74
C VAL A 66 3.91 -1.60 6.81
N ALA A 67 4.71 -2.66 6.77
CA ALA A 67 5.87 -2.76 5.88
C ALA A 67 5.47 -2.74 4.40
N TYR A 68 4.40 -3.46 4.03
CA TYR A 68 3.84 -3.44 2.69
C TYR A 68 3.37 -2.02 2.29
N ALA A 69 2.58 -1.36 3.14
CA ALA A 69 2.10 0.00 2.90
C ALA A 69 3.26 0.99 2.74
N ASN A 70 4.31 0.86 3.56
CA ASN A 70 5.50 1.71 3.50
C ASN A 70 6.29 1.58 2.18
N THR A 71 6.18 0.45 1.47
CA THR A 71 6.80 0.27 0.15
C THR A 71 6.13 1.16 -0.91
N TRP A 72 4.88 1.57 -0.67
CA TRP A 72 4.08 2.41 -1.55
C TRP A 72 4.04 3.88 -1.11
N CYS A 73 4.81 4.27 -0.10
CA CYS A 73 4.93 5.68 0.27
C CYS A 73 5.64 6.46 -0.84
N GLU A 74 4.93 7.41 -1.43
CA GLU A 74 5.45 8.23 -2.53
C GLU A 74 5.04 9.70 -2.40
N ALA A 75 5.77 10.56 -3.09
CA ALA A 75 5.44 11.96 -3.29
C ALA A 75 5.57 12.29 -4.77
N VAL A 76 4.49 12.76 -5.39
CA VAL A 76 4.44 13.12 -6.80
C VAL A 76 4.29 14.63 -6.93
N LYS A 77 5.01 15.23 -7.88
CA LYS A 77 4.91 16.66 -8.17
C LYS A 77 3.53 16.97 -8.73
N SER A 78 2.91 18.04 -8.24
CA SER A 78 1.58 18.50 -8.66
C SER A 78 1.51 18.74 -10.18
N SER A 79 2.60 19.19 -10.80
CA SER A 79 2.71 19.41 -12.25
C SER A 79 2.70 18.11 -13.09
N SER A 80 2.96 16.96 -12.48
CA SER A 80 3.15 15.68 -13.18
C SER A 80 2.05 14.67 -12.84
N ILE A 81 1.22 14.95 -11.83
CA ILE A 81 0.23 14.01 -11.31
C ILE A 81 -0.78 13.57 -12.37
N ASN A 82 -1.27 14.51 -13.19
CA ASN A 82 -2.22 14.20 -14.26
C ASN A 82 -1.59 13.31 -15.33
N TYR A 83 -0.35 13.65 -15.76
CA TYR A 83 0.38 12.84 -16.74
C TYR A 83 0.59 11.40 -16.25
N VAL A 84 1.01 11.22 -14.99
CA VAL A 84 1.18 9.89 -14.40
C VAL A 84 -0.16 9.14 -14.37
N MET A 85 -1.23 9.81 -13.92
CA MET A 85 -2.58 9.22 -13.83
C MET A 85 -3.23 8.89 -15.18
N ASP A 86 -2.69 9.38 -16.29
CA ASP A 86 -3.18 9.13 -17.65
C ASP A 86 -2.32 8.13 -18.43
N THR A 87 -1.05 7.94 -18.03
CA THR A 87 -0.07 7.18 -18.84
C THR A 87 0.54 5.98 -18.13
N ASP A 88 0.57 5.98 -16.79
CA ASP A 88 1.15 4.89 -16.03
C ASP A 88 0.12 3.77 -15.86
N VAL A 89 0.55 2.53 -16.11
CA VAL A 89 -0.25 1.33 -15.86
C VAL A 89 -0.32 0.98 -14.37
N HIS A 90 0.52 1.59 -13.54
CA HIS A 90 0.47 1.46 -12.09
C HIS A 90 -0.36 2.61 -11.50
N ALA A 91 -1.29 2.27 -10.60
CA ALA A 91 -1.94 3.29 -9.80
C ALA A 91 -0.91 3.99 -8.87
N LEU A 92 -1.19 5.22 -8.46
CA LEU A 92 -0.40 5.87 -7.41
C LEU A 92 -0.36 5.00 -6.15
N GLY A 93 0.77 5.00 -5.46
CA GLY A 93 1.06 4.15 -4.30
C GLY A 93 -0.05 4.14 -3.26
N MET A 94 -0.68 5.29 -2.98
CA MET A 94 -1.79 5.39 -2.04
C MET A 94 -3.02 4.54 -2.41
N PHE A 95 -3.27 4.33 -3.71
CA PHE A 95 -4.36 3.49 -4.18
C PHE A 95 -3.96 2.01 -4.22
N ARG A 96 -2.69 1.70 -4.52
CA ARG A 96 -2.18 0.32 -4.58
C ARG A 96 -2.28 -0.39 -3.24
N TRP A 97 -1.74 0.23 -2.17
CA TRP A 97 -1.79 -0.39 -0.85
C TRP A 97 -3.22 -0.46 -0.31
N ALA A 98 -4.02 0.59 -0.50
CA ALA A 98 -5.38 0.64 0.01
C ALA A 98 -6.30 -0.38 -0.70
N ALA A 99 -6.16 -0.54 -2.02
CA ALA A 99 -6.93 -1.54 -2.77
C ALA A 99 -6.53 -2.96 -2.37
N ALA A 100 -5.23 -3.24 -2.26
CA ALA A 100 -4.73 -4.56 -1.90
C ALA A 100 -5.05 -4.94 -0.43
N ALA A 101 -4.97 -3.99 0.49
CA ALA A 101 -5.22 -4.20 1.92
C ALA A 101 -6.70 -4.46 2.25
N ARG A 102 -7.65 -3.94 1.45
CA ARG A 102 -9.10 -4.10 1.69
C ARG A 102 -9.55 -5.57 1.76
N GLY A 103 -8.85 -6.48 1.08
CA GLY A 103 -9.10 -7.92 1.16
C GLY A 103 -8.78 -8.55 2.53
N TYR A 104 -8.10 -7.83 3.42
CA TYR A 104 -7.60 -8.33 4.70
C TYR A 104 -8.27 -7.64 5.88
N SER A 105 -9.50 -7.14 5.72
CA SER A 105 -10.21 -6.32 6.73
C SER A 105 -10.28 -6.93 8.15
N LEU A 106 -10.11 -8.24 8.32
CA LEU A 106 -10.03 -8.90 9.63
C LEU A 106 -8.67 -8.76 10.33
N HIS A 107 -7.63 -8.32 9.61
CA HIS A 107 -6.26 -8.09 10.11
C HIS A 107 -5.94 -6.59 10.28
N PHE A 108 -6.84 -5.71 9.85
CA PHE A 108 -6.70 -4.25 9.83
C PHE A 108 -7.58 -3.52 10.85
N SER A 109 -8.25 -4.23 11.76
CA SER A 109 -8.95 -3.60 12.88
C SER A 109 -7.92 -2.95 13.81
N LEU A 110 -7.69 -1.65 13.61
CA LEU A 110 -7.09 -0.74 14.57
C LEU A 110 -8.18 -0.16 15.48
#